data_AF-D3NZA4-F1
#
_entry.id   AF-D3NZA4-F1
#
_cell.length_a   1.000
_cell.length_b   1.000
_cell.length_c   1.000
_cell.angle_alpha   90.00
_cell.angle_beta   90.00
_cell.angle_gamma   90.00
#
_symmetry.space_group_name_H-M   'P 1'
#
loop_
_entity.id
_entity.type
_entity.pdbx_description
1 polymer ?
#
loop_
_entity_poly.entity_id
_entity_poly.type
_entity_poly.pdbx_seq_one_letter_code
_entity_poly.pdbx_strand_id
1 'polypeptide(L)'
;MFAPGSARTTCIALSICGVLFAGIGAALHIRSYLLGAAVAEGGSRSDAACLGAARRMGGELTVTPDGLRLVVPEAVDQRTSLTDASGLMAFCPDMTLSYFCMGLSCAPGGKVSMQVELVRRSL
;
A
#
# COMPACT_ATOMS: atom_id res chain seq x y z
N MET A 1 -28.51 -23.06 49.77
CA MET A 1 -27.94 -21.80 50.29
C MET A 1 -26.44 -21.87 50.14
N PHE A 2 -25.83 -21.01 49.32
CA PHE A 2 -24.39 -20.99 49.12
C PHE A 2 -23.69 -20.53 50.41
N ALA A 3 -22.64 -21.24 50.82
CA ALA A 3 -21.88 -20.90 52.01
C ALA A 3 -21.28 -19.48 51.85
N PRO A 4 -21.37 -18.59 52.85
CA PRO A 4 -20.96 -17.19 52.73
C PRO A 4 -19.47 -17.01 52.35
N GLY A 5 -18.64 -18.03 52.59
CA GLY A 5 -17.24 -18.07 52.13
C GLY A 5 -17.07 -18.31 50.63
N SER A 6 -17.97 -19.05 49.97
CA SER A 6 -17.86 -19.38 48.54
C SER A 6 -18.29 -18.23 47.64
N ALA A 7 -19.23 -17.40 48.09
CA ALA A 7 -19.67 -16.21 47.33
C ALA A 7 -18.56 -15.14 47.26
N ARG A 8 -17.78 -15.00 48.34
CA ARG A 8 -16.70 -14.01 48.41
C ARG A 8 -15.52 -14.38 47.51
N THR A 9 -15.15 -15.66 47.45
CA THR A 9 -14.08 -16.15 46.57
C THR A 9 -14.47 -16.07 45.09
N THR A 10 -15.72 -16.36 44.73
CA THR A 10 -16.20 -16.24 43.34
C THR A 10 -16.22 -14.79 42.85
N CYS A 11 -16.62 -13.83 43.70
CA CYS A 11 -16.61 -12.41 43.32
C CYS A 11 -15.18 -11.89 43.10
N ILE A 12 -14.24 -12.27 43.97
CA ILE A 12 -12.82 -11.89 43.81
C ILE A 12 -12.25 -12.46 42.50
N ALA A 13 -12.53 -13.74 42.20
CA ALA A 13 -12.08 -14.36 40.96
C ALA A 13 -12.65 -13.65 39.71
N LEU A 14 -13.93 -13.31 39.70
CA LEU A 14 -14.58 -12.58 38.60
C LEU A 14 -13.99 -11.18 38.40
N SER A 15 -13.69 -10.46 39.47
CA SER A 15 -13.03 -9.15 39.38
C SER A 15 -11.62 -9.26 38.79
N ILE A 16 -10.84 -10.25 39.21
CA ILE A 16 -9.49 -10.48 38.68
C ILE A 16 -9.55 -10.83 37.19
N CYS A 17 -10.47 -11.72 36.79
CA CYS A 17 -10.68 -12.05 35.39
C CYS A 17 -11.11 -10.81 34.58
N GLY A 18 -12.03 -9.99 35.09
CA GLY A 18 -12.47 -8.77 34.41
C GLY A 18 -11.33 -7.77 34.16
N VAL A 19 -10.44 -7.58 35.13
CA VAL A 19 -9.27 -6.70 34.99
C VAL A 19 -8.27 -7.27 33.98
N LEU A 20 -8.04 -8.58 33.98
CA LEU A 20 -7.17 -9.25 33.01
C LEU A 20 -7.70 -9.11 31.57
N PHE A 21 -8.99 -9.37 31.35
CA PHE A 21 -9.61 -9.22 30.03
C PHE A 21 -9.62 -7.76 29.56
N ALA A 22 -9.87 -6.80 30.46
CA ALA A 22 -9.78 -5.37 30.12
C ALA A 22 -8.35 -4.95 29.76
N GLY A 23 -7.34 -5.44 30.49
CA GLY A 23 -5.93 -5.18 30.19
C GLY A 23 -5.49 -5.76 28.85
N ILE A 24 -5.90 -6.99 28.54
CA ILE A 24 -5.62 -7.63 27.25
C ILE A 24 -6.32 -6.88 26.10
N GLY A 25 -7.57 -6.45 26.30
CA GLY A 25 -8.32 -5.64 25.33
C GLY A 25 -7.65 -4.30 25.03
N ALA A 26 -7.19 -3.60 26.08
CA ALA A 26 -6.44 -2.35 25.92
C ALA A 26 -5.10 -2.56 25.19
N ALA A 27 -4.36 -3.63 25.53
CA ALA A 27 -3.11 -3.96 24.87
C ALA A 27 -3.31 -4.29 23.37
N LEU A 28 -4.37 -5.04 23.04
CA LEU A 28 -4.74 -5.34 21.65
C LEU A 28 -5.14 -4.07 20.89
N HIS A 29 -5.89 -3.17 21.53
CA HIS A 29 -6.32 -1.90 20.91
C HIS A 29 -5.15 -0.94 20.66
N ILE A 30 -4.18 -0.86 21.57
CA ILE A 30 -2.96 -0.08 21.37
C ILE A 30 -2.14 -0.70 20.23
N ARG A 31 -2.02 -2.02 20.20
CA ARG A 31 -1.28 -2.73 19.15
C ARG A 31 -1.93 -2.54 17.78
N SER A 32 -3.26 -2.63 17.67
CA SER A 32 -3.97 -2.37 16.41
C SER A 32 -3.82 -0.92 15.95
N TYR A 33 -3.83 0.05 16.87
CA TYR A 33 -3.59 1.46 16.56
C TYR A 33 -2.17 1.69 16.02
N LEU A 34 -1.15 1.11 16.67
CA LEU A 34 0.25 1.21 16.22
C LEU A 34 0.48 0.50 14.87
N LEU A 35 -0.17 -0.64 14.64
CA LEU A 35 -0.16 -1.30 13.33
C LEU A 35 -0.83 -0.43 12.26
N GLY A 36 -1.96 0.20 12.55
CA GLY A 36 -2.63 1.12 11.63
C GLY A 36 -1.75 2.32 11.28
N ALA A 37 -1.07 2.91 12.27
CA ALA A 37 -0.12 4.01 12.06
C ALA A 37 1.10 3.56 11.21
N ALA A 38 1.67 2.39 11.50
CA ALA A 38 2.78 1.84 10.73
C ALA A 38 2.40 1.50 9.28
N VAL A 39 1.17 1.05 9.03
CA VAL A 39 0.64 0.82 7.68
C VAL A 39 0.43 2.15 6.95
N ALA A 40 -0.10 3.17 7.60
CA ALA A 40 -0.29 4.49 7.01
C ALA A 40 1.07 5.17 6.66
N GLU A 41 2.04 5.10 7.57
CA GLU A 41 3.41 5.56 7.32
C GLU A 41 4.08 4.74 6.21
N GLY A 42 3.89 3.42 6.21
CA GLY A 42 4.33 2.51 5.15
C GLY A 42 3.78 2.90 3.78
N GLY A 43 2.48 3.21 3.70
CA GLY A 43 1.82 3.69 2.48
C GLY A 43 2.37 5.03 1.99
N SER A 44 2.68 5.96 2.90
CA SER A 44 3.31 7.23 2.52
C SER A 44 4.73 7.06 1.97
N ARG A 45 5.48 6.09 2.51
CA ARG A 45 6.85 5.80 2.08
C ARG A 45 6.87 4.99 0.77
N SER A 46 5.93 4.06 0.59
CA SER A 46 5.76 3.32 -0.66
C SER A 46 5.32 4.25 -1.79
N ASP A 47 4.39 5.17 -1.55
CA ASP A 47 3.98 6.20 -2.53
C ASP A 47 5.16 7.10 -2.93
N ALA A 48 5.99 7.54 -1.97
CA ALA A 48 7.18 8.34 -2.27
C ALA A 48 8.24 7.58 -3.08
N ALA A 49 8.45 6.29 -2.79
CA ALA A 49 9.36 5.43 -3.54
C ALA A 49 8.85 5.16 -4.97
N CYS A 50 7.55 4.89 -5.11
CA CYS A 50 6.86 4.71 -6.39
C CYS A 50 6.99 5.95 -7.28
N LEU A 51 6.70 7.13 -6.73
CA LEU A 51 6.86 8.40 -7.44
C LEU A 51 8.32 8.70 -7.81
N GLY A 52 9.25 8.37 -6.91
CA GLY A 52 10.69 8.50 -7.16
C GLY A 52 11.16 7.60 -8.30
N ALA A 53 10.70 6.35 -8.35
CA ALA A 53 11.00 5.42 -9.43
C ALA A 53 10.40 5.90 -10.77
N ALA A 54 9.13 6.32 -10.78
CA ALA A 54 8.46 6.82 -11.98
C ALA A 54 9.18 8.03 -12.60
N ARG A 55 9.65 8.97 -11.77
CA ARG A 55 10.40 10.15 -12.22
C ARG A 55 11.76 9.80 -12.85
N ARG A 56 12.42 8.73 -12.37
CA ARG A 56 13.72 8.31 -12.90
C ARG A 56 13.63 7.73 -14.31
N MET A 57 12.46 7.24 -14.72
CA MET A 57 12.25 6.71 -16.08
C MET A 57 12.18 7.81 -17.14
N GLY A 58 12.16 9.10 -16.75
CA GLY A 58 12.35 10.23 -17.66
C GLY A 58 11.17 10.55 -18.58
N GLY A 59 9.96 10.06 -18.24
CA GLY A 59 8.72 10.33 -18.97
C GLY A 59 7.86 11.43 -18.35
N GLU A 60 6.81 11.80 -19.07
CA GLU A 60 5.76 12.67 -18.58
C GLU A 60 4.90 11.92 -17.55
N LEU A 61 5.02 12.34 -16.30
CA LEU A 61 4.37 11.72 -15.15
C LEU A 61 3.14 12.52 -14.73
N THR A 62 1.97 11.89 -14.81
CA THR A 62 0.71 12.41 -14.27
C THR A 62 0.31 11.58 -13.06
N VAL A 63 0.14 12.24 -11.92
CA VAL A 63 -0.31 11.59 -10.68
C VAL A 63 -1.76 11.95 -10.44
N THR A 64 -2.61 10.94 -10.23
CA THR A 64 -4.03 11.11 -9.92
C THR A 64 -4.32 10.54 -8.52
N PRO A 65 -5.47 10.88 -7.90
CA PRO A 65 -5.86 10.26 -6.63
C PRO A 65 -5.96 8.74 -6.75
N ASP A 66 -6.42 8.27 -7.90
CA ASP A 66 -6.66 6.86 -8.19
C ASP A 66 -5.39 6.10 -8.58
N GLY A 67 -4.29 6.77 -8.89
CA GLY A 67 -3.06 6.12 -9.34
C GLY A 67 -2.05 7.03 -10.03
N LEU A 68 -1.35 6.45 -11.01
CA LEU A 68 -0.19 7.04 -11.66
C LEU A 68 -0.18 6.68 -13.13
N ARG A 69 -0.04 7.68 -13.99
CA ARG A 69 0.13 7.52 -15.43
C ARG A 69 1.48 8.07 -15.85
N LEU A 70 2.23 7.28 -16.62
CA LEU A 70 3.50 7.67 -17.18
C LEU A 70 3.51 7.49 -18.69
N VAL A 71 3.99 8.51 -19.40
CA VAL A 71 4.21 8.48 -20.85
C VAL A 71 5.69 8.71 -21.13
N VAL A 72 6.35 7.72 -21.74
CA VAL A 72 7.73 7.82 -22.24
C VAL A 72 7.66 8.03 -23.75
N PRO A 73 7.85 9.27 -24.25
CA PRO A 73 7.59 9.61 -25.65
C PRO A 73 8.61 9.04 -26.64
N GLU A 74 9.83 8.72 -26.18
CA GLU A 74 10.90 8.19 -27.01
C GLU A 74 11.61 7.04 -26.30
N ALA A 75 11.08 5.83 -26.45
CA ALA A 75 11.69 4.61 -25.96
C ALA A 75 12.82 4.19 -26.91
N VAL A 76 13.99 4.83 -26.77
CA VAL A 76 15.19 4.56 -27.61
C VAL A 76 15.60 3.10 -27.53
N ASP A 77 15.52 2.50 -26.34
CA ASP A 77 15.72 1.07 -26.12
C ASP A 77 14.47 0.44 -25.48
N GLN A 78 13.73 -0.29 -26.31
CA GLN A 78 12.48 -0.95 -25.94
C GLN A 78 12.68 -2.00 -24.83
N ARG A 79 13.84 -2.66 -24.78
CA ARG A 79 14.11 -3.69 -23.76
C ARG A 79 14.30 -3.06 -22.40
N THR A 80 15.04 -1.95 -22.36
CA THR A 80 15.22 -1.17 -21.14
C THR A 80 13.90 -0.55 -20.69
N SER A 81 13.12 0.05 -21.60
CA SER A 81 11.80 0.60 -21.25
C SER A 81 10.82 -0.44 -20.70
N LEU A 82 10.79 -1.65 -21.26
CA LEU A 82 10.00 -2.76 -20.70
C LEU A 82 10.49 -3.17 -19.30
N THR A 83 11.80 -3.24 -19.12
CA THR A 83 12.42 -3.57 -17.82
C THR A 83 12.07 -2.52 -16.79
N ASP A 84 12.15 -1.24 -17.15
CA ASP A 84 11.80 -0.10 -16.32
C ASP A 84 10.31 -0.12 -15.92
N ALA A 85 9.40 -0.38 -16.88
CA ALA A 85 7.97 -0.51 -16.59
C ALA A 85 7.67 -1.69 -15.64
N SER A 86 8.33 -2.84 -15.84
CA SER A 86 8.19 -3.99 -14.93
C SER A 86 8.80 -3.71 -13.55
N GLY A 87 9.91 -2.98 -13.50
CA GLY A 87 10.55 -2.54 -12.26
C GLY A 87 9.68 -1.56 -11.50
N LEU A 88 8.94 -0.69 -12.19
CA LEU A 88 8.02 0.26 -11.58
C LEU A 88 6.96 -0.44 -10.73
N MET A 89 6.43 -1.59 -11.18
CA MET A 89 5.49 -2.39 -10.39
C MET A 89 6.10 -2.90 -9.07
N ALA A 90 7.40 -3.16 -9.01
CA ALA A 90 8.07 -3.56 -7.78
C ALA A 90 8.20 -2.40 -6.78
N PHE A 91 8.26 -1.16 -7.26
CA PHE A 91 8.31 0.05 -6.42
C PHE A 91 6.92 0.57 -6.02
N CYS A 92 5.85 0.09 -6.66
CA CYS A 92 4.47 0.49 -6.40
C CYS A 92 3.62 -0.72 -5.93
N PRO A 93 3.89 -1.30 -4.75
CA PRO A 93 3.27 -2.56 -4.30
C PRO A 93 1.75 -2.46 -4.09
N ASP A 94 1.26 -1.26 -3.80
CA ASP A 94 -0.15 -0.96 -3.54
C ASP A 94 -0.94 -0.64 -4.83
N MET A 95 -0.27 -0.71 -5.99
CA MET A 95 -0.87 -0.43 -7.30
C MET A 95 -0.88 -1.67 -8.20
N THR A 96 -1.73 -1.62 -9.23
CA THR A 96 -1.83 -2.61 -10.30
C THR A 96 -1.76 -1.95 -11.65
N LEU A 97 -1.15 -2.65 -12.60
CA LEU A 97 -1.14 -2.25 -14.00
C LEU A 97 -2.56 -2.27 -14.57
N SER A 98 -3.11 -1.10 -14.88
CA SER A 98 -4.41 -0.97 -15.56
C SER A 98 -4.24 -0.91 -17.07
N TYR A 99 -3.18 -0.25 -17.55
CA TYR A 99 -2.91 -0.08 -18.97
C TYR A 99 -1.42 -0.11 -19.27
N PHE A 100 -1.06 -0.78 -20.36
CA PHE A 100 0.29 -0.79 -20.90
C PHE A 100 0.22 -0.76 -22.42
N CYS A 101 0.93 0.19 -23.04
CA CYS A 101 1.09 0.28 -24.48
C CYS A 101 2.54 0.60 -24.81
N MET A 102 3.16 -0.17 -25.69
CA MET A 102 4.46 0.18 -26.25
C MET A 102 4.45 0.02 -27.77
N GLY A 103 4.84 1.06 -28.50
CA GLY A 103 4.80 1.06 -29.96
C GLY A 103 4.67 2.44 -30.58
N LEU A 104 4.61 2.47 -31.91
CA LEU A 104 4.46 3.69 -32.71
C LEU A 104 3.08 4.34 -32.58
N SER A 105 2.05 3.54 -32.28
CA SER A 105 0.67 4.01 -32.08
C SER A 105 0.39 4.45 -30.64
N CYS A 106 1.33 4.23 -29.73
CA CYS A 106 1.11 4.47 -28.31
C CYS A 106 1.23 5.95 -27.95
N ALA A 107 1.80 6.82 -28.77
CA ALA A 107 1.81 8.26 -28.56
C ALA A 107 1.88 9.00 -29.90
N PRO A 108 1.34 10.23 -29.98
CA PRO A 108 1.54 11.08 -31.15
C PRO A 108 3.03 11.41 -31.27
N GLY A 109 3.65 11.12 -32.42
CA GLY A 109 5.07 11.46 -32.63
C GLY A 109 5.85 10.59 -33.61
N GLY A 110 5.26 9.51 -34.15
CA GLY A 110 5.91 8.67 -35.16
C GLY A 110 7.16 7.92 -34.66
N LYS A 111 7.42 7.94 -33.35
CA LYS A 111 8.48 7.22 -32.66
C LYS A 111 7.87 6.16 -31.74
N VAL A 112 8.67 5.15 -31.39
CA VAL A 112 8.23 4.14 -30.42
C VAL A 112 8.15 4.81 -29.05
N SER A 113 6.95 4.77 -28.49
CA SER A 113 6.62 5.35 -27.19
C SER A 113 6.08 4.27 -26.28
N MET A 114 6.14 4.52 -24.97
CA MET A 114 5.58 3.65 -23.95
C MET A 114 4.62 4.44 -23.07
N GLN A 115 3.44 3.89 -22.82
CA GLN A 115 2.50 4.37 -21.82
C GLN A 115 2.27 3.29 -20.78
N VAL A 116 2.33 3.69 -19.52
CA VAL A 116 2.07 2.82 -18.37
C VAL A 116 1.08 3.53 -17.47
N GLU A 117 0.01 2.84 -17.10
CA GLU A 117 -0.95 3.32 -16.12
C GLU A 117 -1.06 2.31 -14.98
N LEU A 118 -0.90 2.82 -13.77
CA LEU A 118 -1.02 2.10 -12.53
C LEU A 118 -2.21 2.69 -11.77
N VAL A 119 -3.07 1.83 -11.24
CA VAL A 119 -4.20 2.20 -10.37
C VAL A 119 -4.00 1.61 -9.00
N ARG A 120 -4.40 2.33 -7.94
CA ARG A 120 -4.38 1.81 -6.57
C ARG A 120 -5.28 0.59 -6.49
N ARG A 121 -4.83 -0.47 -5.82
CA ARG A 121 -5.70 -1.60 -5.48
C ARG A 121 -6.78 -1.10 -4.54
N SER A 122 -8.04 -1.35 -4.88
CA SER A 122 -9.10 -1.33 -3.88
C SER A 122 -8.83 -2.46 -2.89
N LEU A 123 -8.69 -2.08 -1.61
CA LEU A 123 -8.60 -3.00 -0.48
C LEU A 123 -9.95 -3.66 -0.20
#